data_AF-A0A1A0DL70-F1
#
_entry.id   AF-A0A1A0DL70-F1
#
_cell.length_a   1.000
_cell.length_b   1.000
_cell.length_c   1.000
_cell.angle_alpha   90.00
_cell.angle_beta   90.00
_cell.angle_gamma   90.00
#
_symmetry.space_group_name_H-M   'P 1'
#
loop_
_entity.id
_entity.type
_entity.pdbx_description
1 polymer ?
#
loop_
_entity_poly.entity_id
_entity_poly.type
_entity_poly.pdbx_seq_one_letter_code
_entity_poly.pdbx_strand_id
1 'polypeptide(L)'
;MCRCLAVQPSGYYAWRKDPLSRRACEDARQTTLIRQAWNDSGRVYGYRKLHDDLLDQGSQFTSMDWTAFIRAHNLEHLMSRRGNCHDNAVAESFFSSLKRERIRRRTYKTRQEARQDVFDYIEMFYNPVRKQVRNGMLSPVQFEQQQTLNAQGV
;
A
#
# COMPACT_ATOMS: atom_id res chain seq x y z
N MET A 1 -18.70 40.47 -21.23
CA MET A 1 -18.10 39.16 -20.93
C MET A 1 -17.82 38.98 -19.43
N CYS A 2 -16.84 39.65 -18.79
CA CYS A 2 -16.52 39.44 -17.36
C CYS A 2 -17.68 39.73 -16.38
N ARG A 3 -18.48 40.78 -16.67
CA ARG A 3 -19.67 41.16 -15.87
C ARG A 3 -20.82 40.14 -15.95
N CYS A 4 -20.86 39.35 -17.04
CA CYS A 4 -21.85 38.29 -17.26
C CYS A 4 -21.45 36.97 -16.58
N LEU A 5 -20.15 36.76 -16.37
CA LEU A 5 -19.58 35.56 -15.74
C LEU A 5 -19.24 35.77 -14.25
N ALA A 6 -19.57 36.94 -13.68
CA ALA A 6 -19.22 37.35 -12.32
C ALA A 6 -17.72 37.21 -11.97
N VAL A 7 -16.83 37.36 -12.95
CA VAL A 7 -15.37 37.30 -12.74
C VAL A 7 -14.82 38.72 -12.64
N GLN A 8 -13.99 38.97 -11.63
CA GLN A 8 -13.35 40.26 -11.42
C GLN A 8 -12.45 40.61 -12.63
N PRO A 9 -12.56 41.82 -13.21
CA PRO A 9 -11.84 42.18 -14.44
C PRO A 9 -10.33 41.98 -14.36
N SER A 10 -9.73 42.26 -13.19
CA SER A 10 -8.31 42.04 -12.91
C SER A 10 -7.90 40.57 -13.02
N GLY A 11 -8.73 39.64 -12.51
CA GLY A 11 -8.50 38.20 -12.63
C GLY A 11 -8.60 37.68 -14.06
N TYR A 12 -9.54 38.22 -14.85
CA TYR A 12 -9.70 37.86 -16.25
C TYR A 12 -8.49 38.26 -17.10
N TYR A 13 -7.99 39.49 -16.95
CA TYR A 13 -6.82 39.95 -17.71
C TYR A 13 -5.51 39.34 -17.21
N ALA A 14 -5.41 38.95 -15.94
CA ALA A 14 -4.29 38.17 -15.40
C ALA A 14 -4.23 36.76 -16.00
N TRP A 15 -5.36 36.04 -16.00
CA TRP A 15 -5.48 34.72 -16.66
C TRP A 15 -5.22 34.79 -18.17
N ARG A 16 -5.67 35.86 -18.84
CA ARG A 16 -5.43 36.06 -20.27
C ARG A 16 -3.96 36.33 -20.60
N LYS A 17 -3.19 36.89 -19.67
CA LYS A 17 -1.74 37.12 -19.82
C LYS A 17 -0.92 35.89 -19.47
N ASP A 18 -1.32 35.15 -18.44
CA ASP A 18 -0.63 33.96 -17.98
C ASP A 18 -1.69 32.91 -17.54
N PRO A 19 -2.08 31.99 -18.44
CA PRO A 19 -3.21 31.09 -18.20
C PRO A 19 -2.89 30.02 -17.15
N LEU A 20 -1.61 29.80 -16.85
CA LEU A 20 -1.15 28.86 -15.84
C LEU A 20 -0.64 29.65 -14.63
N SER A 21 -1.33 29.50 -13.49
CA SER A 21 -0.85 30.10 -12.25
C SER A 21 0.51 29.51 -11.86
N ARG A 22 1.34 30.28 -11.12
CA ARG A 22 2.60 29.75 -10.55
C ARG A 22 2.43 28.42 -9.81
N ARG A 23 1.26 28.21 -9.18
CA ARG A 23 0.91 26.93 -8.52
C ARG A 23 0.76 25.82 -9.54
N ALA A 24 0.03 26.04 -10.64
CA ALA A 24 -0.14 25.03 -11.69
C ALA A 24 1.21 24.64 -12.35
N CYS A 25 2.14 25.58 -12.52
CA CYS A 25 3.48 25.27 -13.00
C CYS A 25 4.29 24.45 -11.98
N GLU A 26 4.17 24.76 -10.68
CA GLU A 26 4.81 24.00 -9.62
C GLU A 26 4.21 22.59 -9.48
N ASP A 27 2.89 22.45 -9.58
CA ASP A 27 2.19 21.16 -9.56
C ASP A 27 2.65 20.27 -10.73
N ALA A 28 2.85 20.84 -11.92
CA ALA A 28 3.39 20.13 -13.08
C ALA A 28 4.85 19.70 -12.87
N ARG A 29 5.68 20.56 -12.26
CA ARG A 29 7.06 20.24 -11.88
C ARG A 29 7.09 19.07 -10.88
N GLN A 30 6.26 19.14 -9.85
CA GLN A 30 6.14 18.13 -8.81
C GLN A 30 5.65 16.79 -9.36
N THR A 31 4.64 16.80 -10.22
CA THR A 31 4.13 15.61 -10.93
C THR A 31 5.26 14.91 -11.70
N THR A 32 6.16 15.68 -12.32
CA THR A 32 7.29 15.14 -13.08
C THR A 32 8.32 14.46 -12.18
N LEU A 33 8.63 15.05 -11.03
CA LEU A 33 9.55 14.47 -10.04
C LEU A 33 9.03 13.15 -9.47
N ILE A 34 7.74 13.10 -9.13
CA ILE A 34 7.12 11.87 -8.62
C ILE A 34 7.17 10.76 -9.68
N ARG A 35 6.92 11.10 -10.96
CA ARG A 35 7.02 10.15 -12.08
C ARG A 35 8.44 9.59 -12.22
N GLN A 36 9.45 10.44 -12.08
CA GLN A 36 10.84 10.04 -12.19
C GLN A 36 11.24 9.10 -11.04
N ALA A 37 10.96 9.48 -9.79
CA ALA A 37 11.20 8.63 -8.62
C ALA A 37 10.44 7.29 -8.68
N TRP A 38 9.21 7.29 -9.19
CA TRP A 38 8.43 6.07 -9.42
C TRP A 38 9.10 5.12 -10.42
N ASN A 39 9.64 5.65 -11.51
CA ASN A 39 10.33 4.84 -12.51
C ASN A 39 11.70 4.35 -12.02
N ASP A 40 12.46 5.21 -11.34
CA ASP A 40 13.79 4.87 -10.80
C ASP A 40 13.71 3.78 -9.72
N SER A 41 12.61 3.75 -8.96
CA SER A 41 12.32 2.67 -8.00
C SER A 41 11.83 1.35 -8.63
N GLY A 42 11.75 1.27 -9.95
CA GLY A 42 11.28 0.09 -10.68
C GLY A 42 9.81 -0.25 -10.42
N ARG A 43 9.00 0.72 -9.97
CA ARG A 43 7.60 0.52 -9.56
C ARG A 43 7.43 -0.43 -8.36
N VAL A 44 8.50 -0.66 -7.60
CA VAL A 44 8.51 -1.55 -6.43
C VAL A 44 8.16 -0.78 -5.15
N TYR A 45 8.51 0.50 -5.08
CA TYR A 45 8.36 1.28 -3.85
C TYR A 45 6.93 1.76 -3.63
N GLY A 46 6.41 1.50 -2.43
CA GLY A 46 5.13 2.06 -1.99
C GLY A 46 5.21 3.56 -1.73
N TYR A 47 4.03 4.19 -1.61
CA TYR A 47 3.87 5.65 -1.52
C TYR A 47 4.75 6.34 -0.46
N ARG A 48 4.98 5.68 0.69
CA ARG A 48 5.73 6.26 1.80
C ARG A 48 7.21 6.39 1.48
N LYS A 49 7.80 5.36 0.88
CA LYS A 49 9.23 5.36 0.57
C LYS A 49 9.56 6.39 -0.51
N LEU A 50 8.69 6.51 -1.52
CA LEU A 50 8.81 7.57 -2.53
C LEU A 50 8.65 8.97 -1.93
N HIS A 51 7.69 9.14 -1.01
CA HIS A 51 7.52 10.41 -0.32
C HIS A 51 8.75 10.78 0.53
N ASP A 52 9.34 9.81 1.22
CA ASP A 52 10.57 10.02 2.01
C ASP A 52 11.78 10.33 1.11
N ASP A 53 11.97 9.58 0.01
CA ASP A 53 13.05 9.83 -0.96
C ASP A 53 12.92 11.23 -1.60
N LEU A 54 11.69 11.66 -1.89
CA LEU A 54 11.39 12.97 -2.46
C LEU A 54 11.54 14.12 -1.46
N LEU A 55 11.27 13.87 -0.17
CA LEU A 55 11.58 14.79 0.93
C LEU A 55 13.09 14.95 1.12
N ASP A 56 13.85 13.85 1.05
CA ASP A 56 15.31 13.86 1.15
C ASP A 56 15.96 14.61 -0.04
N GLN A 57 15.29 14.62 -1.19
CA GLN A 57 15.65 15.44 -2.36
C GLN A 57 15.24 16.92 -2.22
N GLY A 58 14.71 17.34 -1.06
CA GLY A 58 14.36 18.72 -0.74
C GLY A 58 13.07 19.22 -1.39
N SER A 59 12.24 18.33 -1.94
CA SER A 59 10.99 18.70 -2.58
C SER A 59 9.82 18.51 -1.60
N GLN A 60 9.11 19.60 -1.27
CA GLN A 60 7.92 19.56 -0.42
C GLN A 60 6.68 19.32 -1.29
N PHE A 61 5.95 18.23 -1.01
CA PHE A 61 4.72 17.90 -1.69
C PHE A 61 3.54 18.05 -0.73
N THR A 62 2.43 18.60 -1.20
CA THR A 62 1.19 18.54 -0.43
C THR A 62 0.47 17.22 -0.69
N SER A 63 -0.40 16.83 0.25
CA SER A 63 -1.23 15.62 0.09
C SER A 63 -2.17 15.69 -1.13
N MET A 64 -2.50 16.90 -1.60
CA MET A 64 -3.33 17.11 -2.79
C MET A 64 -2.57 16.82 -4.08
N ASP A 65 -1.32 17.26 -4.20
CA ASP A 65 -0.46 17.07 -5.39
C ASP A 65 -0.21 15.57 -5.61
N TRP A 66 0.05 14.85 -4.52
CA TRP A 66 0.21 13.40 -4.52
C TRP A 66 -1.07 12.66 -4.94
N THR A 67 -2.22 13.11 -4.43
CA THR A 67 -3.52 12.51 -4.79
C THR A 67 -3.86 12.75 -6.26
N ALA A 68 -3.55 13.93 -6.78
CA ALA A 68 -3.72 14.26 -8.19
C ALA A 68 -2.82 13.41 -9.08
N PHE A 69 -1.56 13.21 -8.70
CA PHE A 69 -0.61 12.34 -9.40
C PHE A 69 -1.11 10.89 -9.49
N ILE A 70 -1.52 10.30 -8.37
CA ILE A 70 -2.02 8.92 -8.33
C ILE A 70 -3.24 8.74 -9.23
N ARG A 71 -4.21 9.67 -9.17
CA ARG A 71 -5.40 9.63 -10.03
C ARG A 71 -5.06 9.79 -11.51
N ALA A 72 -4.18 10.72 -11.85
CA ALA A 72 -3.80 10.99 -13.24
C ALA A 72 -3.03 9.83 -13.90
N HIS A 73 -2.40 8.97 -13.09
CA HIS A 73 -1.56 7.87 -13.57
C HIS A 73 -2.20 6.50 -13.44
N ASN A 74 -3.46 6.41 -13.00
CA ASN A 74 -4.14 5.14 -12.70
C ASN A 74 -3.27 4.20 -11.86
N LEU A 75 -2.45 4.75 -10.96
CA LEU A 75 -1.68 3.94 -10.03
C LEU A 75 -2.67 3.40 -9.02
N GLU A 76 -2.91 2.10 -9.06
CA GLU A 76 -3.68 1.44 -8.03
C GLU A 76 -2.97 1.67 -6.69
N HIS A 77 -3.72 2.21 -5.72
CA HIS A 77 -3.23 2.28 -4.35
C HIS A 77 -2.95 0.84 -3.89
N LEU A 78 -1.69 0.41 -3.94
CA LEU A 78 -1.21 -0.85 -3.36
C LEU A 78 -1.30 -0.88 -1.83
N MET A 79 -1.92 0.13 -1.24
CA MET A 79 -2.17 0.29 0.18
C MET A 79 -3.66 0.47 0.39
N SER A 80 -4.24 -0.42 1.19
CA SER A 80 -5.59 -0.24 1.71
C SER A 80 -5.71 1.07 2.49
N ARG A 81 -6.93 1.62 2.56
CA ARG A 81 -7.21 2.88 3.26
C ARG A 81 -6.71 2.81 4.72
N ARG A 82 -6.16 3.92 5.23
CA ARG A 82 -5.76 4.05 6.63
C ARG A 82 -6.94 3.68 7.54
N GLY A 83 -6.75 2.69 8.42
CA GLY A 83 -7.79 2.16 9.31
C GLY A 83 -8.41 0.84 8.86
N ASN A 84 -8.03 0.29 7.70
CA ASN A 84 -8.48 -1.04 7.28
C ASN A 84 -7.60 -2.13 7.92
N CYS A 85 -7.84 -2.41 9.20
CA CYS A 85 -7.11 -3.45 9.94
C CYS A 85 -7.32 -4.85 9.36
N HIS A 86 -8.37 -5.06 8.58
CA HIS A 86 -8.75 -6.37 8.04
C HIS A 86 -7.72 -6.96 7.09
N ASP A 87 -7.04 -6.13 6.29
CA ASP A 87 -6.07 -6.62 5.30
C ASP A 87 -4.79 -7.14 5.95
N ASN A 88 -4.39 -6.56 7.09
CA ASN A 88 -3.24 -7.04 7.87
C ASN A 88 -3.63 -7.99 9.00
N ALA A 89 -4.91 -8.08 9.37
CA ALA A 89 -5.38 -8.87 10.51
C ALA A 89 -5.02 -10.36 10.40
N VAL A 90 -4.99 -10.91 9.18
CA VAL A 90 -4.60 -12.31 8.95
C VAL A 90 -3.13 -12.52 9.28
N ALA A 91 -2.26 -11.64 8.77
CA ALA A 91 -0.83 -11.67 9.06
C ALA A 91 -0.55 -11.40 10.55
N GLU A 92 -1.23 -10.44 11.17
CA GLU A 92 -1.09 -10.14 12.60
C GLU A 92 -1.49 -11.33 13.48
N SER A 93 -2.58 -12.02 13.15
CA SER A 93 -3.01 -13.24 13.85
C SER A 93 -2.01 -14.38 13.71
N PHE A 94 -1.45 -14.57 12.50
CA PHE A 94 -0.35 -15.51 12.27
C PHE A 94 0.87 -15.19 13.16
N PHE A 95 1.38 -13.96 13.11
CA PHE A 95 2.58 -13.57 13.86
C PHE A 95 2.37 -13.63 15.38
N SER A 96 1.17 -13.31 15.85
CA SER A 96 0.82 -13.46 17.27
C SER A 96 0.89 -14.92 17.71
N SER A 97 0.36 -15.82 16.88
CA SER A 97 0.35 -17.27 17.12
C SER A 97 1.75 -17.87 17.11
N LEU A 98 2.53 -17.57 16.07
CA LEU A 98 3.92 -18.00 15.94
C LEU A 98 4.76 -17.56 17.14
N LYS A 99 4.62 -16.30 17.55
CA LYS A 99 5.34 -15.77 18.71
C LYS A 99 4.94 -16.46 20.00
N ARG A 100 3.64 -16.69 20.21
CA ARG A 100 3.12 -17.33 21.44
C ARG A 100 3.49 -18.80 21.54
N GLU A 101 3.38 -19.54 20.44
CA GLU A 101 3.46 -21.00 20.43
C GLU A 101 4.87 -21.54 20.20
N ARG A 102 5.78 -20.75 19.59
CA ARG A 102 7.16 -21.17 19.30
C ARG A 102 8.22 -20.23 19.87
N ILE A 103 8.16 -18.95 19.53
CA ILE A 103 9.29 -18.02 19.80
C ILE A 103 9.41 -17.67 21.30
N ARG A 104 8.30 -17.48 22.02
CA ARG A 104 8.34 -17.08 23.45
C ARG A 104 8.91 -18.15 24.38
N ARG A 105 9.01 -19.41 23.94
CA ARG A 105 9.47 -20.54 24.76
C ARG A 105 10.78 -21.16 24.26
N ARG A 106 11.41 -20.57 23.24
CA ARG A 106 12.58 -21.17 22.58
C ARG A 106 13.63 -20.12 22.27
N THR A 107 14.87 -20.45 22.60
CA THR A 107 16.05 -19.63 22.30
C THR A 107 16.85 -20.35 21.22
N TYR A 108 17.02 -19.70 20.06
CA TYR A 108 17.74 -20.27 18.93
C TYR A 108 19.22 -19.89 18.99
N LYS A 109 20.11 -20.84 18.68
CA LYS A 109 21.56 -20.58 18.67
C LYS A 109 22.01 -19.98 17.34
N THR A 110 21.32 -20.31 16.25
CA THR A 110 21.66 -19.85 14.91
C THR A 110 20.43 -19.36 14.14
N ARG A 111 20.65 -18.48 13.15
CA ARG A 111 19.58 -17.99 12.26
C ARG A 111 18.99 -19.11 11.40
N GLN A 112 19.81 -20.08 10.99
CA GLN A 112 19.38 -21.19 10.16
C GLN A 112 18.44 -22.14 10.92
N GLU A 113 18.75 -22.43 12.18
CA GLU A 113 17.89 -23.19 13.08
C GLU A 113 16.53 -22.51 13.28
N ALA A 114 16.52 -21.19 13.52
CA ALA A 114 15.28 -20.43 13.64
C ALA A 114 14.46 -20.46 12.34
N ARG A 115 15.11 -20.37 11.18
CA ARG A 115 14.44 -20.43 9.88
C ARG A 115 13.81 -21.79 9.63
N GLN A 116 14.52 -22.88 9.93
CA GLN A 116 13.99 -24.24 9.76
C GLN A 116 12.80 -24.48 10.69
N ASP A 117 12.90 -24.08 11.97
CA ASP A 117 11.79 -24.27 12.92
C ASP A 117 10.53 -23.47 12.54
N VAL A 118 10.70 -22.25 12.03
CA VAL A 118 9.59 -21.45 11.51
C VAL A 118 8.99 -22.11 10.27
N PHE A 119 9.81 -22.65 9.37
CA PHE A 119 9.35 -23.37 8.19
C PHE A 119 8.56 -24.63 8.57
N ASP A 120 9.12 -25.47 9.46
CA ASP A 120 8.47 -26.68 9.95
C ASP A 120 7.14 -26.35 10.64
N TYR A 121 7.09 -25.25 11.41
CA TYR A 121 5.84 -24.78 12.02
C TYR A 121 4.79 -24.38 10.99
N ILE A 122 5.18 -23.70 9.92
CA ILE A 122 4.25 -23.29 8.85
C ILE A 122 3.73 -24.51 8.09
N GLU A 123 4.64 -25.34 7.60
CA GLU A 123 4.34 -26.43 6.67
C GLU A 123 3.74 -27.66 7.35
N MET A 124 4.19 -28.02 8.57
CA MET A 124 3.74 -29.25 9.23
C MET A 124 2.60 -29.02 10.22
N PHE A 125 2.36 -27.79 10.67
CA PHE A 125 1.37 -27.51 11.71
C PHE A 125 0.36 -26.43 11.31
N TYR A 126 0.82 -25.22 10.94
CA TYR A 126 -0.07 -24.08 10.73
C TYR A 126 -0.99 -24.27 9.52
N ASN A 127 -0.43 -24.61 8.36
CA ASN A 127 -1.21 -24.78 7.13
C ASN A 127 -2.07 -26.07 7.12
N PRO A 128 -1.54 -27.27 7.48
CA PRO A 128 -2.31 -28.51 7.36
C PRO A 128 -3.21 -28.82 8.56
N VAL A 129 -2.80 -28.49 9.79
CA VAL A 129 -3.42 -29.03 11.02
C VAL A 129 -4.20 -27.98 11.81
N ARG A 130 -3.76 -26.71 11.80
CA ARG A 130 -4.31 -25.67 12.68
C ARG A 130 -5.73 -25.28 12.28
N LYS A 131 -6.69 -25.69 13.09
CA LYS A 131 -8.10 -25.33 12.93
C LYS A 131 -8.32 -23.86 13.30
N GLN A 132 -9.00 -23.12 12.43
CA GLN A 132 -9.37 -21.73 12.68
C GLN A 132 -10.88 -21.60 12.82
N VAL A 133 -11.34 -20.97 13.91
CA VAL A 133 -12.77 -20.73 14.16
C VAL A 133 -13.41 -19.96 13.01
N ARG A 134 -12.69 -18.98 12.47
CA ARG A 134 -13.15 -18.15 11.33
C ARG A 134 -13.37 -18.95 10.04
N ASN A 135 -12.68 -20.08 9.87
CA ASN A 135 -12.80 -20.94 8.70
C ASN A 135 -13.73 -22.13 8.95
N GLY A 136 -14.63 -22.06 9.94
CA GLY A 136 -15.54 -23.16 10.28
C GLY A 136 -14.83 -24.38 10.89
N MET A 137 -13.75 -24.16 11.65
CA MET A 137 -12.91 -25.21 12.27
C MET A 137 -12.09 -26.05 11.27
N LEU A 138 -11.90 -25.55 10.06
CA LEU A 138 -11.02 -26.14 9.06
C LEU A 138 -9.60 -25.58 9.16
N SER A 139 -8.62 -26.34 8.67
CA SER A 139 -7.27 -25.82 8.47
C SER A 139 -7.22 -24.92 7.22
N PRO A 140 -6.24 -23.99 7.13
CA PRO A 140 -6.08 -23.13 5.97
C PRO A 140 -6.09 -23.88 4.64
N VAL A 141 -5.36 -25.00 4.55
CA VAL A 141 -5.28 -25.81 3.33
C VAL A 141 -6.63 -26.45 2.99
N GLN A 142 -7.35 -26.98 3.98
CA GLN A 142 -8.67 -27.58 3.77
C GLN A 142 -9.70 -26.54 3.32
N PHE A 143 -9.63 -25.33 3.89
CA PHE A 143 -10.50 -24.22 3.50
C PHE A 143 -10.24 -23.77 2.06
N GLU A 144 -8.98 -23.62 1.66
CA GLU A 144 -8.61 -23.29 0.28
C GLU A 144 -9.03 -24.37 -0.71
N GLN A 145 -8.88 -25.65 -0.36
CA GLN A 145 -9.35 -26.78 -1.17
C GLN A 145 -10.86 -26.73 -1.37
N GLN A 146 -11.65 -26.48 -0.31
CA GLN A 146 -13.09 -26.33 -0.42
C GLN A 146 -13.50 -25.11 -1.26
N GLN A 147 -12.82 -23.97 -1.10
CA GLN A 147 -13.07 -22.79 -1.93
C GLN A 147 -12.79 -23.06 -3.41
N THR A 148 -11.69 -23.76 -3.70
CA THR A 148 -11.31 -24.13 -5.06
C THR A 148 -12.32 -25.08 -5.69
N LEU A 149 -12.80 -26.07 -4.93
CA LEU A 149 -13.85 -27.00 -5.36
C LEU A 149 -15.18 -26.26 -5.63
N ASN A 150 -15.60 -25.37 -4.73
CA ASN A 150 -16.82 -24.56 -4.90
C ASN A 150 -16.71 -23.60 -6.09
N ALA A 151 -15.52 -23.04 -6.34
CA ALA A 151 -15.28 -22.17 -7.50
C ALA A 151 -15.24 -22.93 -8.82
N GLN A 152 -14.96 -24.24 -8.79
CA GLN A 152 -14.95 -25.12 -9.96
C GLN A 152 -16.32 -25.77 -10.25
N GLY A 153 -17.34 -25.51 -9.44
CA GLY A 153 -18.73 -25.84 -9.74
C GLY A 153 -19.08 -27.33 -9.62
N VAL A 154 -18.94 -27.88 -8.41
CA VAL A 154 -19.68 -29.09 -7.97
C VAL A 154 -20.50 -28.74 -6.74
#